data_AF-A0A432F6V9-F1
#
_entry.id   AF-A0A432F6V9-F1
#
_cell.length_a   1.000
_cell.length_b   1.000
_cell.length_c   1.000
_cell.angle_alpha   90.00
_cell.angle_beta   90.00
_cell.angle_gamma   90.00
#
_symmetry.space_group_name_H-M   'P 1'
#
loop_
_entity.id
_entity.type
_entity.pdbx_description
1 polymer ?
#
loop_
_entity_poly.entity_id
_entity_poly.type
_entity_poly.pdbx_seq_one_letter_code
_entity_poly.pdbx_strand_id
1 'polypeptide(L)'
;MNWQLEHKTPLVSGAVIRMEGQVSVYDSRDETSPCYQCLYSESTEVADTCSSNGVLAPVAGIIGSIQATEAIKCLLGLPTLQGRLLIHDAKYMQFREIKLKR
;
A
#
# COMPACT_ATOMS: atom_id res chain seq x y z
N MET A 1 4.88 -13.24 -5.58
CA MET A 1 5.19 -11.79 -5.52
C MET A 1 6.51 -11.56 -4.77
N ASN A 2 7.53 -12.38 -5.02
CA ASN A 2 8.81 -12.38 -4.26
C ASN A 2 9.91 -11.56 -4.92
N TRP A 3 9.67 -11.05 -6.13
CA TRP A 3 10.66 -10.35 -6.95
C TRP A 3 11.33 -9.18 -6.22
N GLN A 4 10.56 -8.43 -5.43
CA GLN A 4 11.09 -7.35 -4.58
C GLN A 4 12.16 -7.86 -3.61
N LEU A 5 11.93 -9.00 -2.95
CA LEU A 5 12.85 -9.57 -1.97
C LEU A 5 14.11 -10.08 -2.67
N GLU A 6 13.96 -10.76 -3.80
CA GLU A 6 15.06 -11.30 -4.61
C GLU A 6 15.97 -10.18 -5.16
N HIS A 7 15.39 -9.06 -5.60
CA HIS A 7 16.11 -7.96 -6.25
C HIS A 7 16.33 -6.75 -5.34
N LYS A 8 16.01 -6.87 -4.04
CA LYS A 8 16.08 -5.79 -3.04
C LYS A 8 15.49 -4.46 -3.55
N THR A 9 14.34 -4.52 -4.22
CA THR A 9 13.70 -3.35 -4.82
C THR A 9 12.50 -2.92 -3.98
N PRO A 10 12.38 -1.64 -3.56
CA PRO A 10 11.20 -1.14 -2.84
C PRO A 10 9.91 -1.36 -3.63
N LEU A 11 8.83 -1.67 -2.90
CA LEU A 11 7.49 -1.85 -3.43
C LEU A 11 6.58 -0.82 -2.78
N VAL A 12 6.00 0.04 -3.62
CA VAL A 12 4.94 0.96 -3.23
C VAL A 12 3.61 0.33 -3.61
N SER A 13 2.94 -0.27 -2.64
CA SER A 13 1.68 -0.99 -2.86
C SER A 13 0.49 -0.07 -2.64
N GLY A 14 -0.43 -0.07 -3.60
CA GLY A 14 -1.72 0.63 -3.51
C GLY A 14 -2.87 -0.34 -3.79
N ALA A 15 -3.95 -0.21 -3.05
CA ALA A 15 -5.18 -0.98 -3.26
C ALA A 15 -6.40 -0.07 -3.16
N VAL A 16 -7.46 -0.37 -3.90
CA VAL A 16 -8.69 0.42 -3.91
C VAL A 16 -9.89 -0.51 -4.00
N ILE A 17 -10.91 -0.25 -3.18
CA ILE A 17 -12.19 -0.95 -3.25
C ILE A 17 -13.33 -0.02 -2.82
N ARG A 18 -14.44 -0.02 -3.56
CA ARG A 18 -15.58 0.89 -3.31
C ARG A 18 -15.11 2.36 -3.27
N MET A 19 -15.12 2.98 -2.09
CA MET A 19 -14.70 4.35 -1.81
C MET A 19 -13.50 4.42 -0.85
N GLU A 20 -12.81 3.30 -0.62
CA GLU A 20 -11.64 3.22 0.24
C GLU A 20 -10.40 2.93 -0.60
N GLY A 21 -9.29 3.57 -0.23
CA GLY A 21 -7.98 3.30 -0.80
C GLY A 21 -6.93 3.10 0.28
N GLN A 22 -5.90 2.31 -0.01
CA GLN A 22 -4.83 1.99 0.93
C GLN A 22 -3.47 2.11 0.25
N VAL A 23 -2.46 2.63 0.95
CA VAL A 23 -1.07 2.70 0.49
C VAL A 23 -0.10 2.32 1.59
N SER A 24 0.90 1.52 1.25
CA SER A 24 2.03 1.20 2.12
C SER A 24 3.31 1.06 1.28
N VAL A 25 4.45 1.28 1.93
CA VAL A 25 5.77 1.04 1.33
C VAL A 25 6.43 -0.13 2.04
N TYR A 26 6.92 -1.07 1.25
CA TYR A 26 7.74 -2.18 1.70
C TYR A 26 9.11 -1.96 1.11
N ASP A 27 10.15 -1.83 1.94
CA ASP A 27 11.51 -1.59 1.48
C ASP A 27 12.41 -2.75 1.90
N SER A 28 12.58 -3.72 1.00
CA SER A 28 13.43 -4.89 1.20
C SER A 28 14.93 -4.57 1.38
N ARG A 29 15.35 -3.32 1.17
CA ARG A 29 16.73 -2.88 1.46
C ARG A 29 16.95 -2.68 2.97
N ASP A 30 15.87 -2.47 3.72
CA ASP A 30 15.85 -2.31 5.17
C ASP A 30 15.28 -3.58 5.83
N GLU A 31 16.11 -4.27 6.61
CA GLU A 31 15.74 -5.50 7.31
C GLU A 31 14.65 -5.30 8.38
N THR A 32 14.39 -4.05 8.78
CA THR A 32 13.31 -3.69 9.72
C THR A 32 11.97 -3.45 9.02
N SER A 33 11.96 -3.34 7.68
CA SER A 33 10.71 -3.21 6.92
C SER A 33 9.83 -4.45 7.10
N PRO A 34 8.52 -4.30 7.36
CA PRO A 34 7.60 -5.41 7.19
C PRO A 34 7.64 -5.88 5.72
N CYS A 35 7.33 -7.14 5.47
CA CYS A 35 7.18 -7.64 4.11
C CYS A 35 5.69 -7.73 3.75
N TYR A 36 5.31 -7.43 2.50
CA TYR A 36 3.91 -7.50 2.07
C TYR A 36 3.29 -8.88 2.39
N GLN A 37 4.02 -9.95 2.08
CA GLN A 37 3.58 -11.32 2.30
C GLN A 37 3.62 -11.76 3.78
N CYS A 38 4.33 -11.03 4.64
CA CYS A 38 4.32 -11.22 6.09
C CYS A 38 2.96 -10.79 6.68
N LEU A 39 2.32 -9.80 6.04
CA LEU A 39 1.03 -9.26 6.45
C LEU A 39 -0.15 -9.93 5.74
N TYR A 40 0.04 -10.34 4.49
CA TYR A 40 -1.00 -10.93 3.65
C TYR A 40 -0.52 -12.32 3.18
N SER A 41 -0.87 -13.38 3.92
CA SER A 41 -0.59 -14.77 3.53
C SER A 41 -1.51 -15.21 2.40
N GLU A 42 -1.15 -16.27 1.66
CA GLU A 42 -2.00 -16.83 0.59
C GLU A 42 -3.39 -17.30 1.10
N SER A 43 -3.50 -17.57 2.40
CA SER A 43 -4.75 -17.92 3.07
C SER A 43 -5.64 -16.73 3.42
N THR A 44 -5.21 -15.49 3.16
CA THR A 44 -6.04 -14.31 3.39
C THR A 44 -7.07 -14.24 2.27
N GLU A 45 -8.24 -14.82 2.48
CA GLU A 45 -9.37 -14.64 1.56
C GLU A 45 -9.68 -13.14 1.48
N VAL A 46 -9.40 -12.53 0.33
CA VAL A 46 -9.88 -11.20 0.00
C VAL A 46 -11.38 -11.33 -0.24
N ALA A 47 -12.17 -11.19 0.84
CA ALA A 47 -13.61 -11.46 0.85
C ALA A 47 -14.41 -10.64 -0.17
N ASP A 48 -13.87 -9.50 -0.62
CA ASP A 48 -14.50 -8.60 -1.57
C ASP A 48 -13.60 -8.41 -2.80
N THR A 49 -13.98 -8.97 -3.95
CA THR A 49 -13.27 -8.74 -5.22
C THR A 49 -13.73 -7.41 -5.85
N CYS A 50 -12.81 -6.65 -6.46
CA CYS A 50 -13.14 -5.40 -7.16
C CYS A 50 -14.20 -5.62 -8.26
N SER A 51 -14.25 -6.83 -8.84
CA SER A 51 -15.20 -7.23 -9.87
C SER A 51 -16.66 -7.24 -9.43
N SER A 52 -16.96 -7.43 -8.14
CA SER A 52 -18.34 -7.46 -7.63
C SER A 52 -18.81 -6.13 -7.01
N ASN A 53 -17.88 -5.31 -6.51
CA ASN A 53 -18.20 -4.12 -5.71
C ASN A 53 -17.89 -2.78 -6.41
N GLY A 54 -17.12 -2.78 -7.50
CA GLY A 54 -16.70 -1.58 -8.21
C GLY A 54 -15.69 -0.71 -7.43
N VAL A 55 -15.13 0.28 -8.13
CA VAL A 55 -14.17 1.24 -7.59
C VAL A 55 -14.55 2.64 -8.06
N LEU A 56 -14.60 3.61 -7.14
CA LEU A 56 -14.78 5.01 -7.47
C LEU A 56 -13.51 5.56 -8.12
N ALA A 57 -13.55 5.86 -9.42
CA ALA A 57 -12.37 6.22 -10.21
C ALA A 57 -11.50 7.36 -9.62
N PRO A 58 -12.06 8.46 -9.07
CA PRO A 58 -11.27 9.47 -8.35
C PRO A 58 -10.41 8.93 -7.20
N VAL A 59 -10.87 7.92 -6.47
CA VAL A 59 -10.10 7.30 -5.38
C VAL A 59 -8.87 6.60 -5.94
N ALA A 60 -8.99 5.90 -7.09
CA ALA A 60 -7.84 5.33 -7.77
C ALA A 60 -6.82 6.39 -8.21
N GLY A 61 -7.28 7.55 -8.67
CA GLY A 61 -6.41 8.68 -9.00
C GLY A 61 -5.65 9.24 -7.79
N ILE A 62 -6.33 9.40 -6.65
CA ILE A 62 -5.72 9.83 -5.38
C ILE A 62 -4.66 8.82 -4.95
N ILE A 63 -5.00 7.53 -4.94
CA ILE A 63 -4.12 6.46 -4.48
C ILE A 63 -2.90 6.32 -5.40
N GLY A 64 -3.07 6.37 -6.72
CA GLY A 64 -1.94 6.38 -7.66
C GLY A 64 -1.02 7.58 -7.47
N SER A 65 -1.57 8.76 -7.16
CA SER A 65 -0.76 9.97 -6.88
C SER A 65 0.04 9.84 -5.59
N ILE A 66 -0.54 9.23 -4.56
CA ILE A 66 0.18 8.91 -3.31
C ILE A 66 1.28 7.89 -3.61
N GLN A 67 1.00 6.82 -4.37
CA GLN A 67 2.02 5.84 -4.76
C GLN A 67 3.19 6.51 -5.51
N ALA A 68 2.91 7.39 -6.47
CA ALA A 68 3.94 8.12 -7.20
C ALA A 68 4.80 8.99 -6.26
N THR A 69 4.16 9.66 -5.29
CA THR A 69 4.85 10.46 -4.28
C THR A 69 5.77 9.61 -3.41
N GLU A 70 5.30 8.45 -2.93
CA GLU A 70 6.12 7.51 -2.17
C GLU A 70 7.29 6.95 -2.99
N ALA A 71 7.08 6.65 -4.27
CA ALA A 71 8.14 6.18 -5.16
C ALA A 71 9.25 7.24 -5.33
N ILE A 72 8.88 8.51 -5.52
CA ILE A 72 9.85 9.61 -5.56
C ILE A 72 10.62 9.70 -4.24
N LYS A 73 9.94 9.60 -3.09
CA LYS A 73 10.61 9.60 -1.78
C LYS A 73 11.58 8.43 -1.62
N CYS A 74 11.22 7.22 -2.08
CA CYS A 74 12.11 6.06 -2.10
C CYS A 74 13.39 6.33 -2.92
N LEU A 75 13.26 6.98 -4.08
CA LEU A 75 14.40 7.32 -4.95
C LEU A 75 15.31 8.39 -4.33
N LEU A 76 14.73 9.33 -3.59
CA LEU A 76 15.45 10.41 -2.93
C LEU A 76 15.99 10.05 -1.53
N GLY A 77 15.69 8.86 -1.01
CA GLY A 77 16.06 8.46 0.35
C GLY A 77 15.31 9.24 1.45
N LEU A 78 14.12 9.73 1.15
CA LEU A 78 13.28 10.48 2.10
C LEU A 78 12.36 9.55 2.91
N PRO A 79 11.84 9.99 4.08
CA PRO A 79 10.90 9.20 4.86
C PRO A 79 9.63 8.82 4.08
N THR A 80 9.30 7.53 4.09
CA THR A 80 8.17 6.95 3.36
C THR A 80 7.05 6.49 4.31
N LEU A 81 6.02 5.86 3.75
CA LEU A 81 5.02 5.08 4.48
C LEU A 81 5.54 3.71 4.96
N GLN A 82 6.86 3.45 4.95
CA GLN A 82 7.40 2.20 5.48
C GLN A 82 6.95 1.97 6.93
N GLY A 83 6.49 0.75 7.22
CA GLY A 83 5.95 0.37 8.54
C GLY A 83 4.56 0.96 8.85
N ARG A 84 3.92 1.62 7.89
CA ARG A 84 2.60 2.27 8.06
C ARG A 84 1.67 1.94 6.89
N LEU A 85 0.40 1.69 7.20
CA LEU A 85 -0.67 1.62 6.22
C LEU A 85 -1.46 2.92 6.27
N LEU A 86 -1.41 3.70 5.20
CA LEU A 86 -2.28 4.84 5.00
C LEU A 86 -3.61 4.35 4.42
N ILE A 87 -4.72 4.75 5.02
CA ILE A 87 -6.07 4.46 4.56
C ILE A 87 -6.78 5.78 4.24
N HIS A 88 -7.31 5.89 3.03
CA HIS A 88 -8.16 6.98 2.59
C HIS A 88 -9.62 6.51 2.52
N ASP A 89 -10.45 7.06 3.40
CA ASP A 89 -11.91 6.89 3.37
C ASP A 89 -12.52 8.08 2.64
N ALA A 90 -12.90 7.89 1.37
CA ALA A 90 -13.46 8.95 0.54
C ALA A 90 -14.93 9.25 0.87
N LYS A 91 -15.64 8.39 1.61
CA LYS A 91 -17.01 8.65 2.03
C LYS A 91 -17.06 9.79 3.06
N TYR A 92 -16.09 9.81 3.97
CA TYR A 92 -15.96 10.87 4.98
C TYR A 92 -14.78 11.82 4.74
N MET A 93 -14.05 11.64 3.64
CA MET A 93 -12.84 12.40 3.29
C MET A 93 -11.80 12.41 4.43
N GLN A 94 -11.52 11.22 4.97
CA GLN A 94 -10.56 11.05 6.07
C GLN A 94 -9.33 10.28 5.63
N PHE A 95 -8.21 10.59 6.27
CA PHE A 95 -6.98 9.80 6.21
C PHE A 95 -6.68 9.23 7.59
N ARG A 96 -6.33 7.95 7.63
CA ARG A 96 -5.95 7.23 8.86
C ARG A 96 -4.67 6.48 8.61
N GLU A 97 -3.81 6.42 9.63
CA GLU A 97 -2.58 5.62 9.57
C GLU A 97 -2.62 4.51 10.61
N ILE A 98 -2.25 3.31 10.19
CA ILE A 98 -2.09 2.15 11.06
C ILE A 98 -0.62 1.74 11.05
N LYS A 99 -0.02 1.55 12.23
CA LYS A 99 1.32 0.96 12.32
C LYS A 99 1.25 -0.52 12.00
N LEU A 100 2.08 -0.95 11.04
CA LEU A 100 2.21 -2.35 10.67
C LEU A 100 3.20 -3.01 11.63
N LYS A 101 2.81 -4.17 12.17
CA LYS A 101 3.73 -5.03 12.91
C LYS A 101 4.54 -5.86 11.90
N ARG A 102 5.75 -6.23 12.29
CA ARG A 102 6.56 -7.19 11.52
C ARG A 102 5.99 -8.59 11.65
#